data_AF-A0A7J2NHB6-F1
#
_entry.id   AF-A0A7J2NHB6-F1
#
_cell.length_a   1.000
_cell.length_b   1.000
_cell.length_c   1.000
_cell.angle_alpha   90.00
_cell.angle_beta   90.00
_cell.angle_gamma   90.00
#
_symmetry.space_group_name_H-M   'P 1'
#
loop_
_entity.id
_entity.type
_entity.pdbx_description
1 polymer ?
#
loop_
_entity_poly.entity_id
_entity_poly.type
_entity_poly.pdbx_seq_one_letter_code
_entity_poly.pdbx_strand_id
1 'polypeptide(L)'
;MKNDSGKVISNSRFPSTRDALNGFLSEFKDAKFVLESTGIWEFIYEGIEQMGFEVVLAHPLKVRAIAEARVKTDKVDAETLAHHLLDAPEQGEVSLSRI
;
A
#
# COMPACT_ATOMS: atom_id res chain seq x y z
N MET A 1 0.83 5.20 6.95
CA MET A 1 -0.10 4.48 7.86
C MET A 1 -1.23 5.40 8.28
N LYS A 2 -2.47 4.92 8.18
CA LYS A 2 -3.68 5.58 8.70
C LYS A 2 -4.36 4.66 9.71
N ASN A 3 -5.06 5.22 10.68
CA ASN A 3 -6.00 4.45 11.50
C ASN A 3 -7.35 4.30 10.76
N ASP A 4 -8.30 3.57 11.35
CA ASP A 4 -9.63 3.33 10.78
C ASP A 4 -10.45 4.59 10.53
N SER A 5 -10.13 5.71 11.21
CA SER A 5 -10.76 7.01 10.98
C SER A 5 -10.14 7.79 9.82
N GLY A 6 -9.24 7.18 9.04
CA GLY A 6 -8.53 7.83 7.94
C GLY A 6 -7.47 8.86 8.35
N LYS A 7 -7.15 8.98 9.64
CA LYS A 7 -6.14 9.92 10.14
C LYS A 7 -4.75 9.34 9.91
N VAL A 8 -3.86 10.11 9.29
CA VAL A 8 -2.45 9.73 9.15
C VAL A 8 -1.81 9.67 10.53
N ILE A 9 -1.26 8.51 10.88
CA ILE A 9 -0.60 8.27 12.17
C ILE A 9 0.91 8.09 12.04
N SER A 10 1.41 7.67 10.88
CA SER A 10 2.84 7.59 10.61
C SER A 10 3.17 7.60 9.13
N ASN A 11 4.33 8.16 8.80
CA ASN A 11 5.00 8.06 7.50
C ASN A 11 6.50 7.81 7.77
N SER A 12 7.00 6.67 7.33
CA SER A 12 8.38 6.25 7.54
C SER A 12 8.95 5.68 6.24
N ARG A 13 10.29 5.66 6.14
CA ARG A 13 11.04 5.02 5.06
C ARG A 13 11.93 3.95 5.67
N PHE A 14 12.03 2.81 5.01
CA PHE A 14 12.93 1.72 5.37
C PHE A 14 13.60 1.15 4.11
N PRO A 15 14.77 0.50 4.23
CA PRO A 15 15.45 -0.12 3.09
C PRO A 15 14.58 -1.19 2.41
N SER A 16 14.64 -1.28 1.08
CA SER A 16 13.93 -2.31 0.31
C SER A 16 14.64 -3.69 0.38
N THR A 17 14.87 -4.19 1.60
CA THR A 17 15.48 -5.50 1.87
C THR A 17 14.48 -6.42 2.57
N ARG A 18 14.67 -7.74 2.45
CA ARG A 18 13.81 -8.74 3.10
C ARG A 18 13.77 -8.57 4.63
N ASP A 19 14.92 -8.34 5.22
CA ASP A 19 15.07 -8.18 6.67
C ASP A 19 14.33 -6.95 7.18
N ALA A 20 14.48 -5.82 6.49
CA ALA A 20 13.78 -4.58 6.84
C ALA A 20 12.27 -4.70 6.64
N LEU A 21 11.82 -5.37 5.57
CA LEU A 21 10.40 -5.65 5.35
C LEU A 21 9.84 -6.54 6.46
N ASN A 22 10.49 -7.66 6.77
CA ASN A 22 10.05 -8.57 7.83
C ASN A 22 10.01 -7.88 9.20
N GLY A 23 11.03 -7.09 9.51
CA GLY A 23 11.08 -6.29 10.73
C GLY A 23 9.89 -5.33 10.82
N PHE A 24 9.62 -4.57 9.75
CA PHE A 24 8.47 -3.67 9.67
C PHE A 24 7.14 -4.41 9.82
N LEU A 25 6.94 -5.52 9.09
CA LEU A 25 5.70 -6.29 9.13
C LEU A 25 5.45 -6.93 10.51
N SER A 26 6.51 -7.28 11.24
CA SER A 26 6.41 -7.85 12.58
C SER A 26 5.85 -6.89 13.64
N GLU A 27 5.83 -5.58 13.35
CA GLU A 27 5.24 -4.56 14.24
C GLU A 27 3.70 -4.61 14.25
N PHE A 28 3.08 -5.34 13.31
CA PHE A 28 1.65 -5.40 13.11
C PHE A 28 1.09 -6.77 13.49
N LYS A 29 -0.12 -6.77 14.07
CA LYS A 29 -0.91 -7.99 14.31
C LYS A 29 -2.08 -8.14 13.35
N ASP A 30 -2.73 -7.02 13.04
CA ASP A 30 -3.84 -6.93 12.10
C ASP A 30 -3.69 -5.61 11.34
N ALA A 31 -3.45 -5.71 10.04
CA ALA A 31 -3.20 -4.56 9.17
C ALA A 31 -3.50 -4.93 7.71
N LYS A 32 -4.00 -3.95 6.95
CA LYS A 32 -4.14 -4.02 5.51
C LYS A 32 -3.12 -3.12 4.84
N PHE A 33 -2.47 -3.62 3.80
CA PHE A 33 -1.42 -2.91 3.08
C PHE A 33 -1.88 -2.52 1.67
N VAL A 34 -1.37 -1.40 1.18
CA VAL A 34 -1.51 -1.01 -0.22
C VAL A 34 -0.12 -0.72 -0.77
N LEU A 35 0.20 -1.31 -1.91
CA LEU A 35 1.41 -1.01 -2.66
C LEU A 35 1.07 -0.32 -3.98
N GLU A 36 1.83 0.72 -4.32
CA GLU A 36 1.85 1.18 -5.70
C GLU A 36 2.61 0.14 -6.55
N SER A 37 2.06 -0.25 -7.70
CA SER A 37 2.70 -1.21 -8.61
C SER A 37 3.84 -0.56 -9.43
N THR A 38 4.79 0.09 -8.74
CA THR A 38 5.98 0.73 -9.31
C THR A 38 7.25 0.12 -8.70
N GLY A 39 8.30 -0.08 -9.51
CA GLY A 39 9.56 -0.64 -9.03
C GLY A 39 9.46 -2.13 -8.65
N ILE A 40 10.00 -2.50 -7.49
CA ILE A 40 10.18 -3.89 -7.01
C ILE A 40 8.93 -4.36 -6.21
N TRP A 41 7.73 -4.09 -6.74
CA TRP A 41 6.49 -4.33 -6.00
C TRP A 41 6.22 -5.82 -5.74
N GLU A 42 6.59 -6.71 -6.67
CA GLU A 42 6.35 -8.16 -6.58
C GLU A 42 6.95 -8.76 -5.31
N PHE A 43 8.23 -8.49 -5.08
CA PHE A 43 8.97 -8.98 -3.91
C PHE A 43 8.34 -8.51 -2.59
N ILE A 44 7.87 -7.26 -2.54
CA ILE A 44 7.24 -6.70 -1.34
C ILE A 44 5.85 -7.31 -1.15
N TYR A 45 5.08 -7.44 -2.22
CA TYR A 45 3.74 -8.05 -2.22
C TYR A 45 3.79 -9.49 -1.69
N GLU A 46 4.68 -10.32 -2.24
CA GLU A 46 4.87 -11.70 -1.80
C GLU A 46 5.31 -11.77 -0.33
N GLY A 47 6.17 -10.85 0.12
CA GLY A 47 6.60 -10.79 1.51
C GLY A 47 5.45 -10.48 2.48
N ILE A 48 4.52 -9.61 2.07
CA ILE A 48 3.34 -9.25 2.87
C ILE A 48 2.34 -10.42 2.92
N GLU A 49 2.07 -11.06 1.77
CA GLU A 49 1.19 -12.25 1.73
C GLU A 49 1.76 -13.44 2.53
N GLN A 50 3.08 -13.68 2.45
CA GLN A 50 3.74 -14.74 3.23
C GLN A 50 3.62 -14.55 4.74
N MET A 51 3.49 -13.29 5.20
CA MET A 51 3.24 -12.93 6.59
C MET A 51 1.75 -13.05 6.98
N GLY A 52 0.86 -13.36 6.03
CA GLY A 52 -0.57 -13.55 6.26
C GLY A 52 -1.39 -12.26 6.27
N PHE A 53 -0.84 -11.14 5.80
CA PHE A 53 -1.56 -9.88 5.74
C PHE A 53 -2.31 -9.70 4.42
N GLU A 54 -3.40 -8.95 4.47
CA GLU A 54 -4.12 -8.49 3.27
C GLU A 54 -3.32 -7.36 2.59
N VAL A 55 -3.09 -7.50 1.30
CA VAL A 55 -2.37 -6.50 0.50
C VAL A 55 -3.06 -6.25 -0.83
N VAL A 56 -3.18 -4.97 -1.21
CA VAL A 56 -3.79 -4.53 -2.47
C VAL A 56 -2.75 -3.81 -3.31
N LEU A 57 -2.67 -4.15 -4.60
CA LEU A 57 -1.85 -3.44 -5.57
C LEU A 57 -2.65 -2.32 -6.23
N ALA A 58 -2.19 -1.09 -6.05
CA ALA A 58 -2.73 0.09 -6.69
C ALA A 58 -1.99 0.38 -7.99
N HIS A 59 -2.74 0.47 -9.09
CA HIS A 59 -2.18 0.77 -10.40
C HIS A 59 -1.72 2.24 -10.46
N PRO A 60 -0.46 2.55 -10.83
CA PRO A 60 0.13 3.88 -10.77
C PRO A 60 -0.65 4.93 -11.56
N LEU A 61 -1.24 4.56 -12.72
CA LEU A 61 -2.10 5.49 -13.48
C LEU A 61 -3.36 5.92 -12.72
N LYS A 62 -3.96 5.04 -11.90
CA LYS A 62 -5.14 5.39 -11.08
C LYS A 62 -4.74 6.26 -9.89
N VAL A 63 -3.60 5.96 -9.27
CA VAL A 63 -3.04 6.74 -8.16
C VAL A 63 -2.62 8.13 -8.63
N ARG A 64 -1.90 8.20 -9.76
CA ARG A 64 -1.46 9.45 -10.38
C ARG A 64 -2.61 10.33 -10.84
N ALA A 65 -3.69 9.79 -11.40
CA ALA A 65 -4.85 10.61 -11.78
C ALA A 65 -5.45 11.37 -10.58
N ILE A 66 -5.34 10.81 -9.38
CA ILE A 66 -5.88 11.38 -8.14
C ILE A 66 -4.83 12.28 -7.47
N ALA A 67 -3.56 11.90 -7.53
CA ALA A 67 -2.44 12.69 -7.03
C ALA A 67 -2.14 13.92 -7.90
N GLU A 68 -2.30 13.87 -9.23
CA GLU A 68 -2.04 14.98 -10.17
C GLU A 68 -3.07 16.12 -10.05
N ALA A 69 -4.22 15.88 -9.42
CA ALA A 69 -5.13 16.94 -8.96
C ALA A 69 -4.60 17.69 -7.72
N ARG A 70 -3.51 17.22 -7.09
CA ARG A 70 -2.86 17.80 -5.91
C ARG A 70 -1.33 17.92 -6.12
N VAL A 71 -0.65 18.71 -5.29
CA VAL A 71 0.81 18.91 -5.42
C VAL A 71 1.55 17.60 -5.07
N LYS A 72 2.35 17.08 -6.00
CA LYS A 72 2.99 15.76 -5.92
C LYS A 72 4.11 15.71 -4.87
N THR A 73 3.93 14.91 -3.83
CA THR A 73 4.98 14.52 -2.87
C THR A 73 4.74 13.07 -2.44
N ASP A 74 5.79 12.32 -2.06
CA ASP A 74 5.67 10.93 -1.56
C ASP A 74 4.63 10.80 -0.41
N LYS A 75 4.46 11.89 0.36
CA LYS A 75 3.46 11.97 1.43
C LYS A 75 2.02 11.98 0.91
N VAL A 76 1.77 12.76 -0.14
CA VAL A 76 0.43 12.87 -0.76
C VAL A 76 0.04 11.58 -1.48
N ASP A 77 1.03 10.89 -2.06
CA ASP A 77 0.81 9.61 -2.72
C ASP A 77 0.39 8.52 -1.72
N ALA A 78 1.16 8.36 -0.64
CA ALA A 78 0.83 7.44 0.45
C ALA A 78 -0.52 7.75 1.13
N GLU A 79 -0.91 9.03 1.20
CA GLU A 79 -2.21 9.44 1.77
C GLU A 79 -3.38 9.03 0.89
N THR A 80 -3.22 9.15 -0.43
CA THR A 80 -4.20 8.74 -1.45
C THR A 80 -4.41 7.23 -1.43
N LEU A 81 -3.32 6.46 -1.44
CA LEU A 81 -3.37 5.00 -1.38
C LEU A 81 -4.14 4.49 -0.16
N ALA A 82 -3.85 5.04 1.02
CA ALA A 82 -4.49 4.61 2.25
C ALA A 82 -5.96 5.06 2.36
N HIS A 83 -6.38 6.10 1.61
CA HIS A 83 -7.78 6.50 1.54
C HIS A 83 -8.61 5.51 0.72
N HIS A 84 -8.08 5.03 -0.42
CA HIS A 84 -8.76 4.04 -1.25
C HIS A 84 -9.02 2.72 -0.55
N LEU A 85 -8.13 2.29 0.34
CA LEU A 85 -8.32 1.07 1.12
C LEU A 85 -9.46 1.20 2.13
N LEU A 86 -9.62 2.38 2.74
CA LEU A 86 -10.67 2.63 3.75
C LEU A 86 -12.05 2.83 3.11
N ASP A 87 -12.11 3.41 1.91
CA ASP A 87 -13.37 3.69 1.21
C ASP A 87 -13.86 2.54 0.31
N ALA A 88 -13.08 1.46 0.15
CA ALA A 88 -13.44 0.29 -0.63
C ALA A 88 -13.70 -0.93 0.27
N PRO A 89 -14.89 -1.06 0.90
CA PRO A 89 -15.24 -2.28 1.62
C PRO A 89 -15.51 -3.49 0.70
N GLU A 90 -15.70 -3.31 -0.60
CA GLU A 90 -15.98 -4.41 -1.55
C GLU A 90 -15.43 -4.14 -2.96
N GLN A 91 -14.18 -4.50 -3.21
CA GLN A 91 -13.72 -4.83 -4.56
C GLN A 91 -13.05 -6.20 -4.53
N GLY A 92 -13.89 -7.23 -4.32
CA GLY A 92 -13.59 -8.57 -4.79
C GLY A 92 -13.40 -8.54 -6.31
N GLU A 93 -12.42 -9.29 -6.80
CA GLU A 93 -12.08 -9.47 -8.21
C GLU A 93 -11.75 -8.19 -8.99
N VAL A 94 -10.57 -7.61 -8.72
CA VAL A 94 -9.86 -6.92 -9.80
C VAL A 94 -9.19 -8.00 -10.63
N SER A 95 -9.80 -8.27 -11.80
CA SER A 95 -9.33 -9.19 -12.84
C SER A 95 -7.81 -9.39 -12.81
N LEU A 96 -7.40 -10.59 -12.36
CA LEU A 96 -6.03 -11.10 -12.45
C LEU A 96 -5.70 -11.33 -13.93
N SER A 97 -5.52 -10.26 -14.70
CA SER A 97 -4.66 -10.35 -15.87
C SER A 97 -3.24 -10.49 -15.35
N ARG A 98 -2.83 -11.75 -15.18
CA ARG A 98 -1.45 -12.20 -15.09
C ARG A 98 -0.64 -11.40 -16.10
N ILE A 99 0.18 -10.49 -15.59
CA ILE A 99 1.28 -9.88 -16.34
C ILE A 99 2.50 -10.75 -16.10
#